data_AF-A0A8T5UQE7-F1
#
_entry.id   AF-A0A8T5UQE7-F1
#
_cell.length_a   1.000
_cell.length_b   1.000
_cell.length_c   1.000
_cell.angle_alpha   90.00
_cell.angle_beta   90.00
_cell.angle_gamma   90.00
#
_symmetry.space_group_name_H-M   'P 1'
#
loop_
_entity.id
_entity.type
_entity.pdbx_description
1 polymer ?
#
loop_
_entity_poly.entity_id
_entity_poly.type
_entity_poly.pdbx_seq_one_letter_code
_entity_poly.pdbx_strand_id
1 'polypeptide(L)'
;MERNQDSTWHELLQEFERGLEIAIDQLEKRDIENIPGAKEALKQRLENMKLHFPKNNGEIFLKSIDDKIQNAFFPNTKNFSEAFQNIIKSRTHEQDFIINELLNGFVASKAKAIATGTQGPVIDRMVEAFSKRNDFHIVDYQFYAMFGDPNKPRHYIKSQLEELVQLFGLVSRELIIEKDVRKSEEKIFTFYTFPEKIIKILEKKYLILDEKLGYTYVSESFDRNVFICMFLANMAINRDDLDKIGGSYTLNGISAIFALILLLSFLPKLSVDETSPILNDPNYDADTMSVIPKSWMMKQILEPLFEPLIKIIAYRLGGGLWLSKIIDSEINKKIHNQIRFLIKDVNKWILGQLVRVEIPIFVEISNIFTEIIVGYDES
;
A
#
# COMPACT_ATOMS: atom_id res chain seq x y z
N MET A 1 -11.41 3.98 29.49
CA MET A 1 -10.69 3.80 28.22
C MET A 1 -10.97 4.95 27.25
N GLU A 2 -12.20 5.47 27.16
CA GLU A 2 -12.53 6.64 26.30
C GLU A 2 -11.72 7.92 26.59
N ARG A 3 -11.48 8.28 27.86
CA ARG A 3 -10.68 9.48 28.20
C ARG A 3 -9.23 9.47 27.68
N ASN A 4 -8.62 8.29 27.48
CA ASN A 4 -7.25 8.17 26.94
C ASN A 4 -7.22 8.09 25.41
N GLN A 5 -8.33 7.69 24.77
CA GLN A 5 -8.45 7.70 23.32
C GLN A 5 -8.60 9.13 22.79
N ASP A 6 -9.31 9.98 23.54
CA ASP A 6 -9.36 11.41 23.24
C ASP A 6 -7.99 12.07 23.40
N SER A 7 -7.25 11.83 24.49
CA SER A 7 -5.95 12.50 24.70
C SER A 7 -4.91 12.15 23.61
N THR A 8 -4.79 10.86 23.27
CA THR A 8 -3.84 10.40 22.23
C THR A 8 -4.14 11.02 20.88
N TRP A 9 -5.41 11.10 20.49
CA TRP A 9 -5.79 11.70 19.21
C TRP A 9 -5.50 13.20 19.16
N HIS A 10 -5.81 13.93 20.24
CA HIS A 10 -5.50 15.35 20.33
C HIS A 10 -3.98 15.60 20.23
N GLU A 11 -3.15 14.79 20.88
CA GLU A 11 -1.68 14.89 20.78
C GLU A 11 -1.20 14.68 19.34
N LEU A 12 -1.73 13.65 18.65
CA LEU A 12 -1.37 13.37 17.25
C LEU A 12 -1.77 14.52 16.31
N LEU A 13 -2.95 15.11 16.51
CA LEU A 13 -3.38 16.29 15.76
C LEU A 13 -2.47 17.49 16.00
N GLN A 14 -2.08 17.75 17.25
CA GLN A 14 -1.16 18.83 17.59
C GLN A 14 0.24 18.62 17.01
N GLU A 15 0.76 17.38 17.02
CA GLU A 15 2.02 17.05 16.35
C GLU A 15 1.97 17.35 14.85
N PHE A 16 0.86 17.00 14.19
CA PHE A 16 0.67 17.28 12.78
C PHE A 16 0.52 18.78 12.48
N GLU A 17 -0.23 19.52 13.31
CA GLU A 17 -0.38 20.97 13.19
C GLU A 17 0.97 21.68 13.33
N ARG A 18 1.78 21.29 14.32
CA ARG A 18 3.15 21.79 14.49
C ARG A 18 4.04 21.45 13.30
N GLY A 19 3.86 20.26 12.71
CA GLY A 19 4.52 19.88 11.47
C GLY A 19 4.23 20.84 10.31
N LEU A 20 2.97 21.26 10.17
CA LEU A 20 2.55 22.25 9.16
C LEU A 20 3.23 23.60 9.38
N GLU A 21 3.33 24.07 10.63
CA GLU A 21 4.03 25.32 10.95
C GLU A 21 5.50 25.30 10.54
N ILE A 22 6.20 24.19 10.84
CA ILE A 22 7.60 24.02 10.47
C ILE A 22 7.73 24.01 8.94
N ALA A 23 6.88 23.26 8.24
CA ALA A 23 6.92 23.19 6.77
C ALA A 23 6.68 24.56 6.11
N ILE A 24 5.73 25.34 6.62
CA ILE A 24 5.45 26.71 6.15
C ILE A 24 6.67 27.63 6.36
N ASP A 25 7.23 27.65 7.58
CA ASP A 25 8.41 28.46 7.91
C ASP A 25 9.63 28.11 7.01
N GLN A 26 9.83 26.82 6.71
CA GLN A 26 10.90 26.38 5.83
C GLN A 26 10.67 26.78 4.37
N LEU A 27 9.42 26.78 3.90
CA LEU A 27 9.08 27.27 2.56
C LEU A 27 9.35 28.77 2.43
N GLU A 28 9.10 29.56 3.46
CA GLU A 28 9.33 31.01 3.44
C GLU A 28 10.82 31.35 3.35
N LYS A 29 11.66 30.66 4.11
CA LYS A 29 13.10 30.95 4.26
C LYS A 29 13.96 30.55 3.06
N ARG A 30 13.41 29.87 2.05
CA ARG A 30 14.20 29.32 0.93
C ARG A 30 13.66 29.71 -0.44
N ASP A 31 14.61 29.84 -1.36
CA ASP A 31 14.32 29.80 -2.80
C ASP A 31 13.94 28.37 -3.18
N ILE A 32 12.70 28.25 -3.58
CA ILE A 32 12.08 27.03 -4.09
C ILE A 32 12.23 27.07 -5.62
N GLU A 33 12.25 25.91 -6.28
CA GLU A 33 12.27 25.83 -7.76
C GLU A 33 11.35 26.89 -8.36
N ASN A 34 11.88 27.64 -9.33
CA ASN A 34 11.27 28.85 -9.89
C ASN A 34 10.16 28.48 -10.88
N ILE A 35 9.17 27.73 -10.40
CA ILE A 35 7.92 27.44 -11.10
C ILE A 35 6.93 28.52 -10.64
N PRO A 36 6.50 29.42 -11.54
CA PRO A 36 5.60 30.52 -11.18
C PRO A 36 4.36 30.03 -10.43
N GLY A 37 4.08 30.61 -9.26
CA GLY A 37 2.90 30.31 -8.45
C GLY A 37 2.94 29.01 -7.64
N ALA A 38 3.93 28.13 -7.83
CA ALA A 38 3.98 26.83 -7.17
C ALA A 38 4.26 26.94 -5.66
N LYS A 39 5.10 27.91 -5.27
CA LYS A 39 5.42 28.19 -3.85
C LYS A 39 4.19 28.70 -3.12
N GLU A 40 3.48 29.66 -3.73
CA GLU A 40 2.28 30.27 -3.20
C GLU A 40 1.15 29.26 -3.07
N ALA A 41 0.94 28.42 -4.09
CA ALA A 41 -0.06 27.36 -4.07
C ALA A 41 0.21 26.33 -2.95
N LEU A 42 1.47 25.90 -2.78
CA LEU A 42 1.82 25.00 -1.68
C LEU A 42 1.60 25.66 -0.33
N LYS A 43 2.08 26.90 -0.15
CA LYS A 43 1.90 27.62 1.12
C LYS A 43 0.42 27.76 1.47
N GLN A 44 -0.40 28.22 0.53
CA GLN A 44 -1.85 28.33 0.72
C GLN A 44 -2.47 26.98 1.09
N ARG A 45 -2.03 25.89 0.45
CA ARG A 45 -2.52 24.55 0.78
C ARG A 45 -2.13 24.11 2.19
N LEU A 46 -0.88 24.35 2.62
CA LEU A 46 -0.45 24.04 3.99
C LEU A 46 -1.25 24.85 5.03
N GLU A 47 -1.49 26.14 4.76
CA GLU A 47 -2.31 27.01 5.62
C GLU A 47 -3.77 26.52 5.69
N ASN A 48 -4.36 26.09 4.58
CA ASN A 48 -5.69 25.51 4.56
C ASN A 48 -5.74 24.23 5.41
N MET A 49 -4.75 23.34 5.27
CA MET A 49 -4.66 22.15 6.12
C MET A 49 -4.59 22.52 7.60
N LYS A 50 -3.76 23.50 7.96
CA LYS A 50 -3.62 23.99 9.33
C LYS A 50 -4.93 24.56 9.87
N LEU A 51 -5.66 25.31 9.05
CA LEU A 51 -6.92 25.94 9.46
C LEU A 51 -8.07 24.94 9.63
N HIS A 52 -8.14 23.91 8.78
CA HIS A 52 -9.33 23.06 8.68
C HIS A 52 -9.16 21.70 9.37
N PHE A 53 -7.98 21.08 9.33
CA PHE A 53 -7.82 19.73 9.87
C PHE A 53 -7.86 19.60 11.39
N PRO A 54 -7.49 20.61 12.20
CA PRO A 54 -7.66 20.52 13.65
C PRO A 54 -9.09 20.82 14.14
N LYS A 55 -9.93 21.47 13.31
CA LYS A 55 -11.29 21.88 13.70
C LYS A 55 -12.15 20.69 14.08
N ASN A 56 -13.07 20.90 15.03
CA ASN A 56 -14.01 19.88 15.53
C ASN A 56 -13.30 18.57 15.91
N ASN A 57 -12.16 18.65 16.61
CA ASN A 57 -11.34 17.48 16.96
C ASN A 57 -10.92 16.66 15.72
N GLY A 58 -10.64 17.36 14.62
CA GLY A 58 -10.22 16.80 13.35
C GLY A 58 -11.22 15.94 12.60
N GLU A 59 -12.51 16.23 12.75
CA GLU A 59 -13.62 15.55 12.07
C GLU A 59 -13.39 15.36 10.55
N ILE A 60 -13.03 16.44 9.83
CA ILE A 60 -12.77 16.39 8.39
C ILE A 60 -11.58 15.50 8.07
N PHE A 61 -10.53 15.58 8.88
CA PHE A 61 -9.31 14.81 8.67
C PHE A 61 -9.56 13.31 8.92
N LEU A 62 -10.29 12.99 9.98
CA LEU A 62 -10.75 11.63 10.28
C LEU A 62 -11.61 11.07 9.15
N LYS A 63 -12.61 11.83 8.70
CA LYS A 63 -13.49 11.43 7.60
C LYS A 63 -12.69 11.14 6.33
N SER A 64 -11.67 11.96 6.04
CA SER A 64 -10.78 11.75 4.88
C SER A 64 -10.05 10.40 4.97
N ILE A 65 -9.51 10.06 6.15
CA ILE A 65 -8.81 8.78 6.37
C ILE A 65 -9.80 7.63 6.32
N ASP A 66 -10.95 7.77 6.95
CA ASP A 66 -11.95 6.71 7.05
C ASP A 66 -12.52 6.36 5.69
N ASP A 67 -12.98 7.34 4.94
CA ASP A 67 -13.63 7.13 3.64
C ASP A 67 -12.65 6.62 2.59
N LYS A 68 -11.39 7.06 2.63
CA LYS A 68 -10.43 6.86 1.54
C LYS A 68 -9.39 5.79 1.80
N ILE A 69 -9.12 5.48 3.07
CA ILE A 69 -8.12 4.49 3.47
C ILE A 69 -8.78 3.34 4.23
N GLN A 70 -9.44 3.64 5.35
CA GLN A 70 -9.95 2.60 6.25
C GLN A 70 -11.05 1.77 5.58
N ASN A 71 -12.10 2.41 5.05
CA ASN A 71 -13.25 1.73 4.47
C ASN A 71 -12.89 0.98 3.18
N ALA A 72 -11.94 1.52 2.41
CA ALA A 72 -11.50 0.94 1.14
C ALA A 72 -10.52 -0.24 1.33
N PHE A 73 -9.53 -0.10 2.21
CA PHE A 73 -8.40 -1.04 2.31
C PHE A 73 -8.34 -1.83 3.62
N PHE A 74 -9.01 -1.37 4.67
CA PHE A 74 -9.03 -2.00 6.00
C PHE A 74 -10.47 -2.11 6.55
N PRO A 75 -11.37 -2.79 5.83
CA PRO A 75 -12.79 -2.86 6.20
C PRO A 75 -12.94 -3.48 7.58
N ASN A 76 -13.90 -2.96 8.37
CA ASN A 76 -14.17 -3.42 9.72
C ASN A 76 -14.95 -4.76 9.74
N THR A 77 -14.31 -5.83 9.28
CA THR A 77 -14.85 -7.20 9.29
C THR A 77 -13.82 -8.19 9.83
N LYS A 78 -14.30 -9.31 10.37
CA LYS A 78 -13.46 -10.48 10.74
C LYS A 78 -13.46 -11.56 9.66
N ASN A 79 -14.24 -11.38 8.60
CA ASN A 79 -14.37 -12.36 7.52
C ASN A 79 -13.38 -12.02 6.40
N PHE A 80 -12.38 -12.89 6.21
CA PHE A 80 -11.34 -12.71 5.19
C PHE A 80 -11.90 -12.48 3.78
N SER A 81 -12.93 -13.25 3.39
CA SER A 81 -13.50 -13.18 2.05
C SER A 81 -14.33 -11.92 1.83
N GLU A 82 -15.00 -11.44 2.87
CA GLU A 82 -15.72 -10.16 2.82
C GLU A 82 -14.72 -9.00 2.71
N ALA A 83 -13.64 -9.02 3.51
CA ALA A 83 -12.58 -8.02 3.43
C ALA A 83 -11.97 -8.00 2.03
N PHE A 84 -11.59 -9.17 1.50
CA PHE A 84 -11.06 -9.31 0.15
C PHE A 84 -12.04 -8.79 -0.92
N GLN A 85 -13.32 -9.14 -0.81
CA GLN A 85 -14.34 -8.70 -1.78
C GLN A 85 -14.55 -7.19 -1.75
N ASN A 86 -14.51 -6.56 -0.58
CA ASN A 86 -14.61 -5.11 -0.46
C ASN A 86 -13.38 -4.45 -1.11
N ILE A 87 -12.18 -4.89 -0.75
CA ILE A 87 -10.93 -4.31 -1.25
C ILE A 87 -10.84 -4.45 -2.78
N ILE A 88 -11.13 -5.63 -3.34
CA ILE A 88 -11.04 -5.85 -4.79
C ILE A 88 -12.09 -5.07 -5.59
N LYS A 89 -13.23 -4.69 -4.98
CA LYS A 89 -14.28 -3.87 -5.61
C LYS A 89 -14.03 -2.37 -5.49
N SER A 90 -13.47 -1.93 -4.37
CA SER A 90 -13.15 -0.51 -4.11
C SER A 90 -12.01 0.03 -4.97
N ARG A 91 -11.47 -0.79 -5.87
CA ARG A 91 -10.25 -0.57 -6.63
C ARG A 91 -10.58 -0.38 -8.11
N THR A 92 -10.26 0.78 -8.69
CA THR A 92 -10.34 1.03 -10.14
C THR A 92 -8.97 0.91 -10.79
N HIS A 93 -8.90 0.61 -12.09
CA HIS A 93 -7.64 0.39 -12.81
C HIS A 93 -6.65 1.58 -12.68
N GLU A 94 -7.18 2.80 -12.60
CA GLU A 94 -6.42 4.06 -12.51
C GLU A 94 -6.06 4.44 -11.07
N GLN A 95 -6.89 4.11 -10.07
CA GLN A 95 -6.62 4.45 -8.67
C GLN A 95 -5.44 3.65 -8.06
N ASP A 96 -5.05 2.59 -8.73
CA ASP A 96 -4.39 1.46 -8.11
C ASP A 96 -2.93 1.31 -8.52
N PHE A 97 -2.48 1.96 -9.59
CA PHE A 97 -1.15 1.71 -10.11
C PHE A 97 -0.05 2.06 -9.08
N ILE A 98 -0.13 3.23 -8.43
CA ILE A 98 0.88 3.64 -7.43
C ILE A 98 0.76 2.83 -6.15
N ILE A 99 -0.47 2.61 -5.64
CA ILE A 99 -0.68 1.84 -4.41
C ILE A 99 -0.20 0.41 -4.63
N ASN A 100 -0.52 -0.19 -5.78
CA ASN A 100 -0.06 -1.53 -6.10
C ASN A 100 1.45 -1.57 -6.33
N GLU A 101 2.07 -0.60 -7.00
CA GLU A 101 3.53 -0.59 -7.16
C GLU A 101 4.26 -0.33 -5.84
N LEU A 102 3.71 0.49 -4.95
CA LEU A 102 4.23 0.71 -3.60
C LEU A 102 4.12 -0.55 -2.74
N LEU A 103 2.96 -1.19 -2.74
CA LEU A 103 2.72 -2.43 -1.99
C LEU A 103 3.50 -3.58 -2.59
N ASN A 104 3.56 -3.70 -3.91
CA ASN A 104 4.39 -4.68 -4.61
C ASN A 104 5.87 -4.46 -4.32
N GLY A 105 6.37 -3.22 -4.41
CA GLY A 105 7.74 -2.86 -4.05
C GLY A 105 8.05 -3.19 -2.59
N PHE A 106 7.12 -2.91 -1.67
CA PHE A 106 7.24 -3.25 -0.26
C PHE A 106 7.28 -4.77 -0.03
N VAL A 107 6.32 -5.51 -0.55
CA VAL A 107 6.26 -6.98 -0.42
C VAL A 107 7.48 -7.62 -1.08
N ALA A 108 7.89 -7.13 -2.25
CA ALA A 108 9.09 -7.57 -2.93
C ALA A 108 10.37 -7.20 -2.14
N SER A 109 10.42 -6.07 -1.44
CA SER A 109 11.56 -5.70 -0.58
C SER A 109 11.69 -6.63 0.62
N LYS A 110 10.55 -7.01 1.23
CA LYS A 110 10.49 -8.01 2.30
C LYS A 110 11.05 -9.35 1.77
N ALA A 111 10.64 -9.75 0.57
CA ALA A 111 11.15 -10.96 -0.06
C ALA A 111 12.62 -10.86 -0.54
N LYS A 112 13.10 -9.70 -1.02
CA LYS A 112 14.48 -9.48 -1.51
C LYS A 112 15.50 -9.36 -0.39
N ALA A 113 15.13 -8.77 0.75
CA ALA A 113 15.95 -8.79 1.97
C ALA A 113 16.24 -10.24 2.42
N ILE A 114 15.44 -11.17 1.92
CA ILE A 114 15.39 -12.56 2.33
C ILE A 114 15.91 -13.50 1.20
N ALA A 115 16.04 -13.06 -0.06
CA ALA A 115 16.57 -13.83 -1.19
C ALA A 115 17.63 -13.06 -2.02
N THR A 116 18.90 -13.20 -1.65
CA THR A 116 20.03 -12.77 -2.48
C THR A 116 20.21 -13.74 -3.67
N GLY A 117 19.71 -13.39 -4.85
CA GLY A 117 20.07 -14.07 -6.10
C GLY A 117 18.99 -14.23 -7.18
N THR A 118 17.72 -13.92 -6.92
CA THR A 118 16.64 -14.14 -7.91
C THR A 118 16.34 -12.90 -8.74
N GLN A 119 16.22 -13.04 -10.07
CA GLN A 119 15.73 -11.99 -10.97
C GLN A 119 14.18 -11.89 -10.89
N GLY A 120 13.66 -10.69 -10.60
CA GLY A 120 12.21 -10.39 -10.57
C GLY A 120 11.56 -10.32 -9.17
N PRO A 121 10.45 -9.58 -9.00
CA PRO A 121 9.60 -9.57 -7.78
C PRO A 121 8.98 -10.95 -7.47
N VAL A 122 8.76 -11.25 -6.18
CA VAL A 122 8.14 -12.53 -5.78
C VAL A 122 6.68 -12.64 -6.19
N ILE A 123 5.92 -11.53 -6.14
CA ILE A 123 4.51 -11.54 -6.55
C ILE A 123 4.37 -11.96 -8.02
N ASP A 124 5.26 -11.49 -8.90
CA ASP A 124 5.24 -11.89 -10.32
C ASP A 124 5.42 -13.38 -10.51
N ARG A 125 6.36 -13.98 -9.77
CA ARG A 125 6.60 -15.43 -9.82
C ARG A 125 5.42 -16.21 -9.27
N MET A 126 4.74 -15.69 -8.25
CA MET A 126 3.51 -16.27 -7.73
C MET A 126 2.39 -16.19 -8.78
N VAL A 127 2.17 -15.02 -9.39
CA VAL A 127 1.21 -14.86 -10.50
C VAL A 127 1.52 -15.87 -11.61
N GLU A 128 2.76 -15.92 -12.08
CA GLU A 128 3.19 -16.86 -13.13
C GLU A 128 2.95 -18.33 -12.74
N ALA A 129 3.26 -18.73 -11.51
CA ALA A 129 3.09 -20.11 -11.07
C ALA A 129 1.62 -20.51 -10.89
N PHE A 130 0.77 -19.61 -10.39
CA PHE A 130 -0.68 -19.85 -10.34
C PHE A 130 -1.30 -19.85 -11.74
N SER A 131 -0.85 -18.96 -12.65
CA SER A 131 -1.35 -18.88 -14.03
C SER A 131 -1.01 -20.10 -14.89
N LYS A 132 0.08 -20.82 -14.58
CA LYS A 132 0.51 -22.02 -15.32
C LYS A 132 -0.26 -23.30 -14.97
N ARG A 133 -1.14 -23.27 -13.97
CA ARG A 133 -1.88 -24.46 -13.51
C ARG A 133 -3.38 -24.25 -13.51
N ASN A 134 -4.07 -25.23 -14.07
CA ASN A 134 -5.53 -25.27 -14.19
C ASN A 134 -6.25 -25.51 -12.85
N ASP A 135 -5.51 -25.87 -11.81
CA ASP A 135 -6.05 -26.18 -10.48
C ASP A 135 -5.78 -25.08 -9.44
N PHE A 136 -5.06 -24.00 -9.76
CA PHE A 136 -4.69 -22.95 -8.80
C PHE A 136 -3.97 -23.48 -7.55
N HIS A 137 -3.11 -24.47 -7.72
CA HIS A 137 -2.24 -24.96 -6.66
C HIS A 137 -0.78 -24.73 -7.02
N ILE A 138 0.01 -24.29 -6.04
CA ILE A 138 1.48 -24.34 -6.13
C ILE A 138 1.96 -25.46 -5.23
N VAL A 139 2.75 -26.41 -5.76
CA VAL A 139 3.44 -27.38 -4.88
C VAL A 139 4.73 -26.78 -4.31
N ASP A 140 5.13 -27.27 -3.14
CA ASP A 140 6.44 -27.01 -2.53
C ASP A 140 7.59 -26.94 -3.56
N TYR A 141 7.68 -27.95 -4.42
CA TYR A 141 8.71 -28.03 -5.47
C TYR A 141 8.68 -26.82 -6.42
N GLN A 142 7.50 -26.39 -6.86
CA GLN A 142 7.33 -25.25 -7.76
C GLN A 142 7.67 -23.95 -7.06
N PHE A 143 7.31 -23.83 -5.78
CA PHE A 143 7.72 -22.69 -4.98
C PHE A 143 9.24 -22.64 -4.81
N TYR A 144 9.88 -23.74 -4.40
CA TYR A 144 11.33 -23.79 -4.23
C TYR A 144 12.08 -23.51 -5.54
N ALA A 145 11.52 -23.91 -6.67
CA ALA A 145 12.07 -23.60 -8.00
C ALA A 145 12.09 -22.10 -8.31
N MET A 146 11.25 -21.28 -7.66
CA MET A 146 11.29 -19.82 -7.79
C MET A 146 12.55 -19.21 -7.15
N PHE A 147 13.22 -19.94 -6.25
CA PHE A 147 14.32 -19.43 -5.42
C PHE A 147 15.65 -20.17 -5.61
N GLY A 148 15.70 -21.20 -6.47
CA GLY A 148 16.93 -21.95 -6.76
C GLY A 148 16.67 -23.42 -7.02
N ASP A 149 17.49 -24.30 -6.44
CA ASP A 149 17.36 -25.76 -6.59
C ASP A 149 16.18 -26.29 -5.74
N PRO A 150 15.09 -26.77 -6.38
CA PRO A 150 13.92 -27.24 -5.68
C PRO A 150 14.12 -28.59 -4.97
N ASN A 151 15.17 -29.33 -5.29
CA ASN A 151 15.46 -30.63 -4.66
C ASN A 151 16.24 -30.50 -3.35
N LYS A 152 16.91 -29.37 -3.14
CA LYS A 152 17.68 -29.06 -1.93
C LYS A 152 17.41 -27.62 -1.46
N PRO A 153 16.14 -27.29 -1.13
CA PRO A 153 15.81 -25.96 -0.62
C PRO A 153 16.53 -25.74 0.70
N ARG A 154 17.25 -24.62 0.80
CA ARG A 154 17.91 -24.20 2.05
C ARG A 154 16.84 -23.90 3.10
N HIS A 155 17.17 -24.07 4.38
CA HIS A 155 16.22 -23.85 5.49
C HIS A 155 15.50 -22.49 5.41
N TYR A 156 16.23 -21.43 5.08
CA TYR A 156 15.66 -20.08 4.94
C TYR A 156 14.64 -19.96 3.79
N ILE A 157 14.70 -20.81 2.76
CA ILE A 157 13.71 -20.83 1.65
C ILE A 157 12.42 -21.51 2.11
N LYS A 158 12.50 -22.48 3.02
CA LYS A 158 11.31 -23.11 3.60
C LYS A 158 10.56 -22.15 4.52
N SER A 159 11.28 -21.44 5.39
CA SER A 159 10.66 -20.42 6.24
C SER A 159 10.05 -19.27 5.42
N GLN A 160 10.62 -18.94 4.26
CA GLN A 160 10.04 -17.97 3.32
C GLN A 160 8.67 -18.37 2.78
N LEU A 161 8.50 -19.66 2.46
CA LEU A 161 7.22 -20.18 1.97
C LEU A 161 6.15 -19.99 3.03
N GLU A 162 6.45 -20.35 4.27
CA GLU A 162 5.55 -20.18 5.40
C GLU A 162 5.20 -18.71 5.64
N GLU A 163 6.20 -17.81 5.60
CA GLU A 163 5.97 -16.38 5.73
C GLU A 163 5.07 -15.82 4.61
N LEU A 164 5.29 -16.20 3.35
CA LEU A 164 4.47 -15.73 2.23
C LEU A 164 3.05 -16.30 2.28
N VAL A 165 2.91 -17.58 2.64
CA VAL A 165 1.61 -18.23 2.84
C VAL A 165 0.81 -17.52 3.91
N GLN A 166 1.44 -17.20 5.05
CA GLN A 166 0.82 -16.43 6.12
C GLN A 166 0.49 -15.01 5.69
N LEU A 167 1.42 -14.33 5.00
CA LEU A 167 1.27 -12.94 4.56
C LEU A 167 0.07 -12.75 3.63
N PHE A 168 -0.12 -13.69 2.69
CA PHE A 168 -1.21 -13.67 1.73
C PHE A 168 -2.46 -14.44 2.18
N GLY A 169 -2.45 -15.07 3.35
CA GLY A 169 -3.59 -15.88 3.81
C GLY A 169 -3.90 -17.07 2.90
N LEU A 170 -2.86 -17.69 2.32
CA LEU A 170 -3.00 -18.92 1.54
C LEU A 170 -3.24 -20.12 2.47
N VAL A 171 -3.84 -21.19 1.94
CA VAL A 171 -4.06 -22.43 2.65
C VAL A 171 -3.17 -23.54 2.11
N SER A 172 -2.53 -24.29 3.01
CA SER A 172 -1.82 -25.52 2.66
C SER A 172 -2.79 -26.71 2.66
N ARG A 173 -2.61 -27.62 1.71
CA ARG A 173 -3.32 -28.90 1.59
C ARG A 173 -2.29 -29.99 1.34
N GLU A 174 -2.41 -31.10 2.06
CA GLU A 174 -1.55 -32.25 1.87
C GLU A 174 -2.26 -33.30 1.02
N LEU A 175 -1.56 -33.81 0.00
CA LEU A 175 -1.95 -35.00 -0.74
C LEU A 175 -0.98 -36.12 -0.40
N ILE A 176 -1.49 -37.19 0.20
CA ILE A 176 -0.70 -38.39 0.46
C ILE A 176 -0.85 -39.29 -0.76
N ILE A 177 0.25 -39.53 -1.47
CA ILE A 177 0.27 -40.53 -2.55
C ILE A 177 0.94 -41.79 -2.01
N GLU A 178 0.14 -42.83 -1.79
CA GLU A 178 0.66 -44.18 -1.59
C GLU A 178 1.35 -44.63 -2.89
N LYS A 179 2.65 -44.94 -2.81
CA LYS A 179 3.36 -45.52 -3.94
C LYS A 179 3.22 -47.04 -3.95
N ASP A 180 3.09 -47.56 -5.17
CA ASP A 180 3.07 -48.99 -5.51
C ASP A 180 4.26 -49.78 -4.90
N VAL A 181 4.00 -51.07 -4.69
CA VAL A 181 4.55 -52.12 -3.79
C VAL A 181 6.09 -52.24 -3.65
N ARG A 182 6.91 -51.44 -4.33
CA ARG A 182 8.39 -51.59 -4.38
C ARG A 182 9.21 -50.55 -3.63
N LYS A 183 8.65 -49.41 -3.23
CA LYS A 183 9.33 -48.40 -2.40
C LYS A 183 8.33 -47.88 -1.36
N SER A 184 8.24 -48.58 -0.24
CA SER A 184 7.29 -48.42 0.87
C SER A 184 7.42 -47.11 1.66
N GLU A 185 7.67 -45.98 1.00
CA GLU A 185 7.66 -44.67 1.64
C GLU A 185 6.48 -43.87 1.11
N GLU A 186 5.56 -43.50 2.02
CA GLU A 186 4.49 -42.54 1.75
C GLU A 186 5.11 -41.21 1.29
N LYS A 187 4.65 -40.70 0.14
CA LYS A 187 5.10 -39.40 -0.34
C LYS A 187 4.00 -38.38 -0.10
N ILE A 188 4.21 -37.54 0.91
CA ILE A 188 3.37 -36.38 1.21
C ILE A 188 3.77 -35.24 0.28
N PHE A 189 2.79 -34.71 -0.45
CA PHE A 189 2.95 -33.50 -1.25
C PHE A 189 2.11 -32.38 -0.64
N THR A 190 2.75 -31.26 -0.31
CA THR A 190 2.06 -30.05 0.15
C THR A 190 1.79 -29.13 -1.03
N PHE A 191 0.55 -28.65 -1.11
CA PHE A 191 0.04 -27.72 -2.11
C PHE A 191 -0.48 -26.47 -1.41
N TYR A 192 -0.28 -25.31 -2.02
CA TYR A 192 -0.80 -24.04 -1.54
C TYR A 192 -1.83 -23.51 -2.53
N THR A 193 -2.97 -23.09 -2.01
CA THR A 193 -4.06 -22.52 -2.83
C THR A 193 -4.75 -21.39 -2.07
N PHE A 194 -5.65 -20.71 -2.77
CA PHE A 194 -6.53 -19.72 -2.18
C PHE A 194 -7.60 -20.40 -1.31
N PRO A 195 -8.08 -19.76 -0.23
CA PRO A 195 -9.26 -20.24 0.48
C PRO A 195 -10.45 -20.42 -0.47
N GLU A 196 -11.27 -21.45 -0.26
CA GLU A 196 -12.36 -21.80 -1.20
C GLU A 196 -13.33 -20.64 -1.47
N LYS A 197 -13.62 -19.83 -0.44
CA LYS A 197 -14.47 -18.64 -0.58
C LYS A 197 -13.81 -17.54 -1.44
N ILE A 198 -12.49 -17.44 -1.45
CA ILE A 198 -11.74 -16.52 -2.33
C ILE A 198 -11.77 -17.03 -3.76
N ILE A 199 -11.58 -18.34 -3.98
CA ILE A 199 -11.71 -18.97 -5.30
C ILE A 199 -13.07 -18.60 -5.91
N LYS A 200 -14.16 -18.74 -5.16
CA LYS A 200 -15.51 -18.36 -5.60
C LYS A 200 -15.67 -16.88 -5.97
N ILE A 201 -14.92 -15.99 -5.33
CA ILE A 201 -14.92 -14.55 -5.66
C ILE A 201 -14.13 -14.29 -6.96
N LEU A 202 -13.08 -15.06 -7.19
CA LEU A 202 -12.21 -14.94 -8.37
C LEU A 202 -12.80 -15.58 -9.63
N GLU A 203 -13.72 -16.54 -9.47
CA GLU A 203 -14.47 -17.16 -10.57
C GLU A 203 -15.11 -16.11 -11.49
N LYS A 204 -15.26 -16.46 -12.76
CA LYS A 204 -15.81 -15.64 -13.86
C LYS A 204 -14.90 -14.50 -14.35
N LYS A 205 -14.19 -13.81 -13.46
CA LYS A 205 -13.27 -12.72 -13.85
C LYS A 205 -11.85 -13.21 -14.05
N TYR A 206 -11.32 -13.94 -13.08
CA TYR A 206 -9.92 -14.36 -13.06
C TYR A 206 -9.77 -15.87 -13.27
N LEU A 207 -10.73 -16.67 -12.81
CA LEU A 207 -10.79 -18.12 -13.05
C LEU A 207 -11.96 -18.41 -13.99
N ILE A 208 -11.66 -18.84 -15.20
CA ILE A 208 -12.67 -19.10 -16.24
C ILE A 208 -12.84 -20.60 -16.38
N LEU A 209 -14.05 -21.08 -16.10
CA LEU A 209 -14.45 -22.45 -16.40
C LEU A 209 -14.75 -22.53 -17.89
N ASP A 210 -13.97 -23.31 -18.64
CA ASP A 210 -14.33 -23.66 -20.01
C ASP A 210 -15.28 -24.87 -19.98
N GLU A 211 -16.58 -24.60 -20.08
CA GLU A 211 -17.61 -25.65 -20.10
C GLU A 211 -17.48 -26.60 -21.30
N LYS A 212 -16.83 -26.19 -22.39
CA LYS A 212 -16.63 -27.02 -23.59
C LYS A 212 -15.45 -27.98 -23.43
N LEU A 213 -14.40 -27.55 -22.74
CA LEU A 213 -13.18 -28.33 -22.56
C LEU A 213 -13.11 -29.04 -21.19
N GLY A 214 -14.02 -28.71 -20.26
CA GLY A 214 -14.12 -29.35 -18.95
C GLY A 214 -12.96 -29.04 -18.01
N TYR A 215 -12.18 -27.97 -18.27
CA TYR A 215 -11.11 -27.52 -17.38
C TYR A 215 -11.22 -26.02 -17.08
N THR A 216 -10.67 -25.62 -15.93
CA THR A 216 -10.58 -24.21 -15.53
C THR A 216 -9.24 -23.65 -15.99
N TYR A 217 -9.22 -22.45 -16.55
CA TYR A 217 -7.99 -21.72 -16.86
C TYR A 217 -7.97 -20.33 -16.23
N VAL A 218 -6.77 -19.76 -16.16
CA VAL A 218 -6.52 -18.45 -15.57
C VAL A 218 -6.67 -17.39 -16.65
N SER A 219 -7.51 -16.39 -16.42
CA SER A 219 -7.67 -15.24 -17.33
C SER A 219 -6.36 -14.46 -17.45
N GLU A 220 -6.10 -13.88 -18.62
CA GLU A 220 -5.00 -12.91 -18.83
C GLU A 220 -5.08 -11.70 -17.89
N SER A 221 -6.27 -11.41 -17.34
CA SER A 221 -6.47 -10.35 -16.35
C SER A 221 -5.94 -10.69 -14.95
N PHE A 222 -5.56 -11.94 -14.67
CA PHE A 222 -5.02 -12.32 -13.37
C PHE A 222 -3.61 -11.80 -13.18
N ASP A 223 -3.43 -10.93 -12.20
CA ASP A 223 -2.21 -10.18 -11.99
C ASP A 223 -1.88 -10.03 -10.49
N ARG A 224 -0.90 -9.17 -10.20
CA ARG A 224 -0.42 -8.85 -8.85
C ARG A 224 -1.53 -8.35 -7.92
N ASN A 225 -2.60 -7.79 -8.47
CA ASN A 225 -3.66 -7.14 -7.72
C ASN A 225 -4.38 -8.11 -6.79
N VAL A 226 -4.60 -9.34 -7.26
CA VAL A 226 -5.23 -10.37 -6.43
C VAL A 226 -4.43 -10.60 -5.15
N PHE A 227 -3.11 -10.73 -5.26
CA PHE A 227 -2.24 -10.94 -4.10
C PHE A 227 -2.17 -9.73 -3.18
N ILE A 228 -2.16 -8.52 -3.73
CA ILE A 228 -2.16 -7.28 -2.93
C ILE A 228 -3.48 -7.14 -2.16
N CYS A 229 -4.62 -7.41 -2.80
CA CYS A 229 -5.93 -7.45 -2.14
C CYS A 229 -5.97 -8.49 -1.01
N MET A 230 -5.41 -9.67 -1.24
CA MET A 230 -5.34 -10.71 -0.20
C MET A 230 -4.46 -10.29 0.98
N PHE A 231 -3.30 -9.69 0.70
CA PHE A 231 -2.40 -9.18 1.71
C PHE A 231 -3.09 -8.12 2.59
N LEU A 232 -3.74 -7.12 1.97
CA LEU A 232 -4.49 -6.10 2.70
C LEU A 232 -5.68 -6.68 3.48
N ALA A 233 -6.43 -7.61 2.88
CA ALA A 233 -7.51 -8.31 3.57
C ALA A 233 -7.00 -9.07 4.80
N ASN A 234 -5.84 -9.72 4.69
CA ASN A 234 -5.23 -10.50 5.76
C ASN A 234 -4.77 -9.58 6.90
N MET A 235 -4.22 -8.42 6.55
CA MET A 235 -3.90 -7.37 7.52
C MET A 235 -5.13 -6.83 8.24
N ALA A 236 -6.20 -6.55 7.51
CA ALA A 236 -7.43 -5.99 8.06
C ALA A 236 -8.05 -6.92 9.13
N ILE A 237 -8.12 -8.23 8.85
CA ILE A 237 -8.74 -9.19 9.78
C ILE A 237 -7.83 -9.56 10.96
N ASN A 238 -6.51 -9.45 10.81
CA ASN A 238 -5.52 -9.83 11.82
C ASN A 238 -4.84 -8.60 12.44
N ARG A 239 -5.44 -7.41 12.39
CA ARG A 239 -4.86 -6.17 12.93
C ARG A 239 -4.47 -6.26 14.41
N ASP A 240 -5.11 -7.14 15.18
CA ASP A 240 -4.81 -7.35 16.60
C ASP A 240 -3.70 -8.39 16.83
N ASP A 241 -3.25 -9.10 15.79
CA ASP A 241 -2.23 -10.16 15.85
C ASP A 241 -1.03 -9.78 14.96
N LEU A 242 -0.04 -9.16 15.60
CA LEU A 242 1.12 -8.62 14.91
C LEU A 242 1.95 -9.69 14.21
N ASP A 243 2.01 -10.89 14.77
CA ASP A 243 2.81 -11.98 14.21
C ASP A 243 2.20 -12.45 12.88
N LYS A 244 0.87 -12.55 12.81
CA LYS A 244 0.15 -12.92 11.57
C LYS A 244 0.27 -11.90 10.45
N ILE A 245 0.41 -10.62 10.77
CA ILE A 245 0.56 -9.55 9.77
C ILE A 245 2.03 -9.23 9.47
N GLY A 246 2.97 -10.03 9.98
CA GLY A 246 4.40 -9.92 9.68
C GLY A 246 5.16 -8.87 10.50
N GLY A 247 4.61 -8.49 11.64
CA GLY A 247 5.27 -7.73 12.71
C GLY A 247 5.40 -6.22 12.47
N SER A 248 6.17 -5.57 13.34
CA SER A 248 6.36 -4.12 13.32
C SER A 248 6.90 -3.58 11.99
N TYR A 249 7.70 -4.38 11.25
CA TYR A 249 8.21 -3.95 9.94
C TYR A 249 7.08 -3.75 8.92
N THR A 250 6.11 -4.68 8.86
CA THR A 250 4.92 -4.54 8.01
C THR A 250 4.10 -3.32 8.40
N LEU A 251 3.85 -3.14 9.70
CA LEU A 251 3.10 -1.99 10.20
C LEU A 251 3.70 -0.65 9.80
N ASN A 252 5.02 -0.51 9.97
CA ASN A 252 5.74 0.71 9.60
C ASN A 252 5.66 0.96 8.10
N GLY A 253 5.91 -0.06 7.28
CA GLY A 253 5.86 0.06 5.82
C GLY A 253 4.48 0.49 5.31
N ILE A 254 3.42 -0.14 5.83
CA ILE A 254 2.05 0.14 5.41
C ILE A 254 1.59 1.52 5.89
N SER A 255 1.88 1.87 7.14
CA SER A 255 1.55 3.19 7.66
C SER A 255 2.30 4.29 6.91
N ALA A 256 3.56 4.07 6.52
CA ALA A 256 4.33 4.99 5.69
C ALA A 256 3.80 5.11 4.25
N ILE A 257 3.39 4.01 3.63
CA ILE A 257 2.77 4.03 2.29
C ILE A 257 1.49 4.86 2.31
N PHE A 258 0.58 4.59 3.24
CA PHE A 258 -0.69 5.31 3.33
C PHE A 258 -0.51 6.75 3.80
N ALA A 259 0.47 7.05 4.66
CA ALA A 259 0.84 8.43 5.00
C ALA A 259 1.39 9.18 3.78
N LEU A 260 2.19 8.53 2.92
CA LEU A 260 2.70 9.15 1.70
C LEU A 260 1.59 9.43 0.70
N ILE A 261 0.71 8.46 0.48
CA ILE A 261 -0.50 8.61 -0.33
C ILE A 261 -1.29 9.81 0.20
N LEU A 262 -1.62 9.83 1.49
CA LEU A 262 -2.39 10.91 2.09
C LEU A 262 -1.68 12.27 1.96
N LEU A 263 -0.38 12.35 2.21
CA LEU A 263 0.38 13.59 2.06
C LEU A 263 0.39 14.10 0.61
N LEU A 264 0.71 13.22 -0.34
CA LEU A 264 0.68 13.54 -1.78
C LEU A 264 -0.72 13.97 -2.21
N SER A 265 -1.77 13.36 -1.65
CA SER A 265 -3.17 13.70 -1.92
C SER A 265 -3.46 15.17 -1.65
N PHE A 266 -2.86 15.72 -0.59
CA PHE A 266 -3.07 17.09 -0.17
C PHE A 266 -2.25 18.10 -0.95
N LEU A 267 -1.14 17.71 -1.59
CA LEU A 267 -0.30 18.66 -2.33
C LEU A 267 -1.08 19.29 -3.49
N PRO A 268 -0.81 20.57 -3.83
CA PRO A 268 -1.50 21.25 -4.93
C PRO A 268 -1.27 20.54 -6.26
N LYS A 269 -2.24 20.67 -7.17
CA LYS A 269 -2.00 20.37 -8.59
C LYS A 269 -1.40 21.61 -9.24
N LEU A 270 -0.41 21.42 -10.09
CA LEU A 270 0.18 22.50 -10.89
C LEU A 270 -0.16 22.27 -12.36
N SER A 271 -0.67 23.32 -13.01
CA SER A 271 -0.76 23.37 -14.45
C SER A 271 0.64 23.50 -15.04
N VAL A 272 0.92 22.70 -16.05
CA VAL A 272 2.19 22.74 -16.77
C VAL A 272 2.07 23.77 -17.90
N ASP A 273 3.00 24.71 -17.96
CA ASP A 273 3.08 25.64 -19.09
C ASP A 273 3.40 24.91 -20.40
N GLU A 274 2.90 25.41 -21.53
CA GLU A 274 3.06 24.81 -22.87
C GLU A 274 4.53 24.64 -23.29
N THR A 275 5.44 25.42 -22.68
CA THR A 275 6.88 25.35 -22.98
C THR A 275 7.65 24.36 -22.10
N SER A 276 6.98 23.70 -21.16
CA SER A 276 7.65 22.82 -20.20
C SER A 276 8.25 21.58 -20.87
N PRO A 277 9.51 21.22 -20.59
CA PRO A 277 10.16 20.05 -21.17
C PRO A 277 9.42 18.73 -20.90
N ILE A 278 8.63 18.67 -19.82
CA ILE A 278 7.87 17.47 -19.44
C ILE A 278 6.80 17.10 -20.47
N LEU A 279 6.26 18.09 -21.20
CA LEU A 279 5.26 17.86 -22.25
C LEU A 279 5.83 17.11 -23.46
N ASN A 280 7.16 17.07 -23.59
CA ASN A 280 7.84 16.31 -24.63
C ASN A 280 8.14 14.87 -24.23
N ASP A 281 7.84 14.46 -22.99
CA ASP A 281 8.02 13.07 -22.59
C ASP A 281 6.85 12.20 -23.09
N PRO A 282 7.12 11.12 -23.84
CA PRO A 282 6.07 10.23 -24.33
C PRO A 282 5.32 9.46 -23.24
N ASN A 283 5.76 9.51 -21.97
CA ASN A 283 5.05 8.89 -20.86
C ASN A 283 4.30 9.91 -19.99
N TYR A 284 4.37 11.21 -20.30
CA TYR A 284 3.59 12.23 -19.61
C TYR A 284 2.19 12.31 -20.20
N ASP A 285 1.19 12.12 -19.34
CA ASP A 285 -0.22 12.30 -19.67
C ASP A 285 -0.78 13.46 -18.84
N ALA A 286 -1.15 14.56 -19.50
CA ALA A 286 -1.66 15.76 -18.84
C ALA A 286 -3.05 15.55 -18.22
N ASP A 287 -3.83 14.57 -18.68
CA ASP A 287 -5.18 14.30 -18.16
C ASP A 287 -5.13 13.46 -16.88
N THR A 288 -4.11 12.61 -16.77
CA THR A 288 -3.97 11.68 -15.65
C THR A 288 -2.75 11.97 -14.78
N MET A 289 -2.01 13.05 -15.02
CA MET A 289 -0.82 13.39 -14.24
C MET A 289 -0.63 14.90 -13.96
N SER A 290 -0.06 15.25 -12.81
CA SER A 290 0.26 16.61 -12.35
C SER A 290 1.73 16.74 -11.96
N VAL A 291 2.37 17.91 -12.04
CA VAL A 291 3.79 18.06 -11.66
C VAL A 291 4.01 18.22 -10.14
N ILE A 292 5.04 17.56 -9.58
CA ILE A 292 5.51 17.75 -8.20
C ILE A 292 6.88 18.45 -8.19
N PRO A 293 6.96 19.72 -7.77
CA PRO A 293 8.24 20.42 -7.58
C PRO A 293 9.15 19.70 -6.58
N LYS A 294 10.47 19.69 -6.85
CA LYS A 294 11.46 19.06 -5.95
C LYS A 294 11.52 19.71 -4.57
N SER A 295 11.20 20.99 -4.52
CA SER A 295 11.09 21.75 -3.27
C SER A 295 10.08 21.13 -2.31
N TRP A 296 8.96 20.60 -2.82
CA TRP A 296 7.93 19.97 -1.99
C TRP A 296 8.45 18.67 -1.38
N MET A 297 9.42 18.05 -2.06
CA MET A 297 10.07 16.81 -1.65
C MET A 297 11.29 17.04 -0.75
N MET A 298 11.56 18.29 -0.35
CA MET A 298 12.65 18.59 0.56
C MET A 298 12.39 17.96 1.92
N LYS A 299 13.45 17.38 2.49
CA LYS A 299 13.41 16.76 3.81
C LYS A 299 12.79 17.69 4.86
N GLN A 300 13.13 18.98 4.82
CA GLN A 300 12.66 19.99 5.76
C GLN A 300 11.15 20.27 5.68
N ILE A 301 10.51 19.96 4.54
CA ILE A 301 9.08 20.15 4.30
C ILE A 301 8.33 18.85 4.56
N LEU A 302 8.87 17.71 4.13
CA LEU A 302 8.21 16.42 4.28
C LEU A 302 8.35 15.83 5.69
N GLU A 303 9.54 15.85 6.29
CA GLU A 303 9.82 15.16 7.55
C GLU A 303 8.90 15.62 8.71
N PRO A 304 8.64 16.93 8.90
CA PRO A 304 7.73 17.38 9.95
C PRO A 304 6.27 16.94 9.75
N LEU A 305 5.86 16.64 8.51
CA LEU A 305 4.50 16.22 8.18
C LEU A 305 4.36 14.69 8.20
N PHE A 306 5.40 13.99 7.76
CA PHE A 306 5.34 12.57 7.49
C PHE A 306 5.30 11.72 8.75
N GLU A 307 6.11 12.03 9.75
CA GLU A 307 6.13 11.27 11.01
C GLU A 307 4.77 11.33 11.74
N PRO A 308 4.16 12.51 11.96
CA PRO A 308 2.82 12.57 12.55
C PRO A 308 1.77 11.82 11.73
N LEU A 309 1.83 11.90 10.39
CA LEU A 309 0.91 11.17 9.52
C LEU A 309 1.03 9.65 9.66
N ILE A 310 2.24 9.10 9.77
CA ILE A 310 2.44 7.66 10.02
C ILE A 310 1.75 7.26 11.32
N LYS A 311 1.95 8.03 12.40
CA LYS A 311 1.36 7.75 13.71
C LYS A 311 -0.16 7.83 13.66
N ILE A 312 -0.71 8.84 12.97
CA ILE A 312 -2.16 9.00 12.74
C ILE A 312 -2.73 7.79 12.00
N ILE A 313 -2.12 7.38 10.89
CA ILE A 313 -2.56 6.20 10.12
C ILE A 313 -2.53 4.95 10.99
N ALA A 314 -1.45 4.74 11.75
CA ALA A 314 -1.33 3.58 12.63
C ALA A 314 -2.40 3.56 13.73
N TYR A 315 -2.64 4.71 14.36
CA TYR A 315 -3.69 4.88 15.36
C TYR A 315 -5.08 4.62 14.77
N ARG A 316 -5.36 5.09 13.55
CA ARG A 316 -6.66 4.86 12.89
C ARG A 316 -6.87 3.40 12.49
N LEU A 317 -5.88 2.77 11.88
CA LEU A 317 -6.04 1.42 11.32
C LEU A 317 -5.98 0.30 12.37
N GLY A 318 -5.15 0.45 13.40
CA GLY A 318 -4.95 -0.58 14.43
C GLY A 318 -4.89 -0.05 15.87
N GLY A 319 -5.35 1.17 16.11
CA GLY A 319 -5.49 1.72 17.45
C GLY A 319 -4.17 1.92 18.18
N GLY A 320 -4.25 1.93 19.52
CA GLY A 320 -3.08 2.04 20.39
C GLY A 320 -2.06 0.92 20.21
N LEU A 321 -2.50 -0.27 19.76
CA LEU A 321 -1.60 -1.41 19.52
C LEU A 321 -0.59 -1.08 18.43
N TRP A 322 -1.04 -0.68 17.24
CA TRP A 322 -0.15 -0.33 16.13
C TRP A 322 0.69 0.90 16.46
N LEU A 323 0.05 1.92 17.04
CA LEU A 323 0.72 3.16 17.44
C LEU A 323 1.93 2.88 18.36
N SER A 324 1.74 2.06 19.40
CA SER A 324 2.81 1.70 20.34
C SER A 324 4.02 1.04 19.67
N LYS A 325 3.82 0.31 18.56
CA LYS A 325 4.89 -0.37 17.83
C LYS A 325 5.64 0.53 16.87
N ILE A 326 5.02 1.63 16.44
CA ILE A 326 5.67 2.62 15.59
C ILE A 326 6.51 3.57 16.45
N ILE A 327 5.94 4.08 17.55
CA ILE A 327 6.59 5.05 18.44
C ILE A 327 7.99 4.59 18.88
N ASP A 328 8.14 3.32 19.29
CA ASP A 328 9.35 2.81 19.95
C ASP A 328 10.38 2.12 19.02
N SER A 329 10.12 2.03 17.71
CA SER A 329 10.99 1.22 16.85
C SER A 329 12.29 1.94 16.45
N GLU A 330 13.44 1.24 16.47
CA GLU A 330 14.67 1.72 15.79
C GLU A 330 14.45 1.97 14.28
N ILE A 331 13.39 1.40 13.71
CA ILE A 331 12.93 1.60 12.34
C ILE A 331 12.33 3.00 12.16
N ASN A 332 11.73 3.58 13.21
CA ASN A 332 11.28 4.97 13.24
C ASN A 332 12.47 5.93 12.99
N LYS A 333 13.66 5.60 13.52
CA LYS A 333 14.93 6.33 13.21
C LYS A 333 15.38 6.15 11.75
N LYS A 334 14.89 5.12 11.05
CA LYS A 334 15.12 4.84 9.63
C LYS A 334 13.90 5.18 8.75
N ILE A 335 12.94 5.96 9.23
CA ILE A 335 11.91 6.62 8.40
C ILE A 335 12.58 7.27 7.19
N HIS A 336 13.77 7.86 7.35
CA HIS A 336 14.53 8.44 6.24
C HIS A 336 14.87 7.43 5.13
N ASN A 337 15.21 6.18 5.45
CA ASN A 337 15.48 5.15 4.44
C ASN A 337 14.20 4.61 3.82
N GLN A 338 13.09 4.57 4.56
CA GLN A 338 11.78 4.17 4.04
C GLN A 338 11.19 5.27 3.16
N ILE A 339 11.21 6.54 3.58
CA ILE A 339 10.92 7.71 2.75
C ILE A 339 11.81 7.71 1.52
N ARG A 340 13.13 7.51 1.65
CA ARG A 340 14.06 7.50 0.52
C ARG A 340 13.86 6.29 -0.39
N PHE A 341 13.48 5.13 0.13
CA PHE A 341 13.16 3.93 -0.64
C PHE A 341 11.84 4.09 -1.38
N LEU A 342 10.80 4.55 -0.68
CA LEU A 342 9.51 4.94 -1.25
C LEU A 342 9.76 5.97 -2.34
N ILE A 343 10.34 7.12 -2.03
CA ILE A 343 10.71 8.18 -2.99
C ILE A 343 11.62 7.67 -4.11
N LYS A 344 12.54 6.72 -3.90
CA LYS A 344 13.48 6.19 -4.92
C LYS A 344 12.83 5.20 -5.90
N ASP A 345 11.97 4.31 -5.42
CA ASP A 345 11.26 3.34 -6.26
C ASP A 345 10.02 4.00 -6.91
N VAL A 346 9.37 4.91 -6.19
CA VAL A 346 8.41 5.88 -6.72
C VAL A 346 9.09 6.87 -7.68
N ASN A 347 10.41 7.11 -7.57
CA ASN A 347 11.20 7.97 -8.46
C ASN A 347 11.33 7.47 -9.88
N LYS A 348 10.83 6.31 -10.25
CA LYS A 348 10.79 5.94 -11.68
C LYS A 348 9.45 6.26 -12.32
N TRP A 349 8.40 6.40 -11.52
CA TRP A 349 7.02 6.47 -11.98
C TRP A 349 6.31 7.77 -11.59
N ILE A 350 6.64 8.34 -10.42
CA ILE A 350 6.12 9.63 -9.94
C ILE A 350 7.20 10.72 -9.99
N LEU A 351 8.48 10.41 -9.74
CA LEU A 351 9.51 11.45 -9.57
C LEU A 351 10.63 11.39 -10.61
N GLY A 352 10.61 10.38 -11.48
CA GLY A 352 11.63 10.22 -12.54
C GLY A 352 11.58 11.36 -13.52
N GLN A 353 10.41 12.00 -13.57
CA GLN A 353 10.15 13.20 -14.34
C GLN A 353 9.38 14.28 -13.57
N LEU A 354 9.27 14.20 -12.24
CA LEU A 354 8.55 15.17 -11.38
C LEU A 354 7.03 15.23 -11.65
N VAL A 355 6.36 14.09 -11.76
CA VAL A 355 4.96 13.99 -12.18
C VAL A 355 4.16 13.04 -11.26
N ARG A 356 3.23 13.56 -10.45
CA ARG A 356 2.15 12.86 -9.75
C ARG A 356 1.15 12.25 -10.74
N VAL A 357 0.79 10.98 -10.61
CA VAL A 357 -0.40 10.46 -11.30
C VAL A 357 -1.66 10.85 -10.50
N GLU A 358 -2.65 11.41 -11.18
CA GLU A 358 -3.98 11.74 -10.68
C GLU A 358 -4.79 10.48 -10.39
N ILE A 359 -4.49 9.88 -9.26
CA ILE A 359 -5.31 8.79 -8.71
C ILE A 359 -6.65 9.39 -8.27
N PRO A 360 -7.81 8.82 -8.63
CA PRO A 360 -9.09 9.39 -8.19
C PRO A 360 -9.25 9.50 -6.66
N ILE A 361 -8.60 8.64 -5.85
CA ILE A 361 -8.47 8.84 -4.38
C ILE A 361 -7.79 10.17 -4.04
N PHE A 362 -6.74 10.56 -4.78
CA PHE A 362 -6.07 11.85 -4.65
C PHE A 362 -6.92 13.03 -5.10
N VAL A 363 -7.71 12.86 -6.16
CA VAL A 363 -8.63 13.89 -6.65
C VAL A 363 -9.76 14.13 -5.63
N GLU A 364 -10.36 13.06 -5.10
CA GLU A 364 -11.43 13.16 -4.12
C GLU A 364 -10.96 13.71 -2.78
N ILE A 365 -9.76 13.36 -2.29
CA ILE A 365 -9.18 13.97 -1.09
C ILE A 365 -8.81 15.45 -1.32
N SER A 366 -8.27 15.78 -2.51
CA SER A 366 -8.00 17.17 -2.88
C SER A 366 -9.28 18.01 -2.94
N ASN A 367 -10.41 17.39 -3.33
CA ASN A 367 -11.72 18.04 -3.43
C ASN A 367 -12.34 18.39 -2.08
N ILE A 368 -11.85 17.82 -0.99
CA ILE A 368 -12.30 18.15 0.38
C ILE A 368 -12.12 19.65 0.65
N PHE A 369 -11.07 20.27 0.13
CA PHE A 369 -10.85 21.70 0.27
C PHE A 369 -11.67 22.56 -0.70
N THR A 370 -12.17 21.97 -1.78
CA THR A 370 -13.08 22.64 -2.73
C THR A 370 -14.50 22.67 -2.18
N GLU A 371 -14.92 21.64 -1.43
CA GLU A 371 -16.21 21.60 -0.71
C GLU A 371 -16.26 22.55 0.51
N ILE A 372 -15.11 22.94 1.06
CA ILE A 372 -15.02 23.82 2.24
C ILE A 372 -15.27 25.32 1.91
N ILE A 373 -15.52 25.67 0.65
CA ILE A 373 -15.90 27.01 0.17
C ILE A 373 -17.22 26.82 -0.63
N VAL A 374 -18.44 27.17 -0.24
CA VAL A 374 -19.01 28.34 0.45
C VAL A 374 -20.24 27.88 1.24
N GLY A 375 -20.18 28.00 2.56
CA GLY A 375 -21.30 27.83 3.49
C GLY A 375 -21.00 28.62 4.75
N TYR A 376 -20.67 29.90 4.57
CA TYR A 376 -20.59 30.88 5.64
C TYR A 376 -22.05 31.17 6.06
N ASP A 377 -22.63 30.30 6.89
CA ASP A 377 -23.84 30.68 7.62
C ASP A 377 -23.38 31.60 8.76
N GLU A 378 -23.54 32.90 8.52
CA GLU A 378 -23.54 33.91 9.58
C GLU A 378 -24.58 33.50 10.63
N SER A 379 -24.13 33.33 11.88
CA SER A 379 -25.00 33.48 13.04
C SER A 379 -24.35 34.40 14.06
#